data_AF-A0A972J7G9-F1
#
_entry.id   AF-A0A972J7G9-F1
#
_cell.length_a   1.000
_cell.length_b   1.000
_cell.length_c   1.000
_cell.angle_alpha   90.00
_cell.angle_beta   90.00
_cell.angle_gamma   90.00
#
_symmetry.space_group_name_H-M   'P 1'
#
loop_
_entity.id
_entity.type
_entity.pdbx_description
1 polymer ?
#
loop_
_entity_poly.entity_id
_entity_poly.type
_entity_poly.pdbx_seq_one_letter_code
_entity_poly.pdbx_strand_id
1 'polypeptide(L)'
;MIISRKWLNSYLEPNLNDIDDKAFAARMTMTGSKVESIERFGDDISGVYIAKILSVKPHENADTLSVLEVSAGDKGVFNIVSGAPNLEPGALCLLGAPGAKIGKGQVLEAKSFRGVLSEGMLLSAAELGLSSHELPGAHPDGIYIVKDENLSEGMPFSALFDMSDSVFEFEITPNRPDCLSYIGLAREAAASFERELIIAQPKDRPLAGENTVLPSITIEDPKLCLRYMGGMVKNVKIEPSPKWLRERLHFSGVRPINNIVDITNYVMLEYGQPMHAFDFGTIDGGITVRLPREGETITSLDGNVRDIDSD
;
A
#
# COMPACT_ATOMS: atom_id res chain seq x y z
N MET A 1 -8.36 -12.91 -5.44
CA MET A 1 -6.98 -12.38 -5.41
C MET A 1 -6.97 -11.05 -6.14
N ILE A 2 -6.44 -10.00 -5.52
CA ILE A 2 -6.43 -8.64 -6.08
C ILE A 2 -5.03 -8.36 -6.65
N ILE A 3 -4.95 -7.87 -7.89
CA ILE A 3 -3.68 -7.52 -8.53
C ILE A 3 -3.70 -6.15 -9.23
N SER A 4 -2.55 -5.48 -9.21
CA SER A 4 -2.16 -4.32 -9.99
C SER A 4 -1.82 -4.73 -11.42
N ARG A 5 -2.41 -4.05 -12.40
CA ARG A 5 -2.10 -4.23 -13.82
C ARG A 5 -0.66 -3.84 -14.14
N LYS A 6 -0.19 -2.73 -13.58
CA LYS A 6 1.19 -2.27 -13.80
C LYS A 6 2.22 -3.23 -13.24
N TRP A 7 1.99 -3.75 -12.04
CA TRP A 7 2.91 -4.72 -11.45
C TRP A 7 2.90 -6.03 -12.24
N LEU A 8 1.72 -6.53 -12.65
CA LEU A 8 1.63 -7.68 -13.55
C LEU A 8 2.43 -7.45 -14.85
N ASN A 9 2.28 -6.27 -15.47
CA ASN A 9 2.98 -5.90 -16.70
C ASN A 9 4.51 -5.88 -16.56
N SER A 10 5.04 -5.71 -15.35
CA SER A 10 6.50 -5.76 -15.14
C SER A 10 7.12 -7.15 -15.35
N TYR A 11 6.29 -8.19 -15.45
CA TYR A 11 6.72 -9.56 -15.76
C TYR A 11 6.52 -9.94 -17.23
N LEU A 12 6.06 -9.03 -18.10
CA LEU A 12 5.66 -9.37 -19.47
C LEU A 12 6.41 -8.51 -20.50
N GLU A 13 6.96 -9.16 -21.54
CA GLU A 13 7.60 -8.49 -22.66
C GLU A 13 7.06 -9.03 -24.01
N PRO A 14 6.53 -8.17 -24.91
CA PRO A 14 6.09 -6.81 -24.61
C PRO A 14 5.03 -6.82 -23.50
N ASN A 15 4.94 -5.73 -22.74
CA ASN A 15 3.87 -5.58 -21.75
C ASN A 15 2.49 -5.54 -22.43
N LEU A 16 1.42 -5.52 -21.62
CA LEU A 16 0.05 -5.55 -22.12
C LEU A 16 -0.63 -4.16 -22.14
N ASN A 17 0.13 -3.08 -22.25
CA ASN A 17 -0.44 -1.73 -22.35
C ASN A 17 -1.16 -1.47 -23.68
N ASP A 18 -0.92 -2.31 -24.70
CA ASP A 18 -1.63 -2.31 -25.98
C ASP A 18 -3.02 -2.97 -25.90
N ILE A 19 -3.33 -3.64 -24.79
CA ILE A 19 -4.60 -4.34 -24.55
C ILE A 19 -5.42 -3.56 -23.52
N ASP A 20 -6.67 -3.21 -23.88
CA ASP A 20 -7.58 -2.55 -22.95
C ASP A 20 -8.00 -3.46 -21.79
N ASP A 21 -8.32 -2.87 -20.65
CA ASP A 21 -8.62 -3.59 -19.41
C ASP A 21 -9.79 -4.58 -19.55
N LYS A 22 -10.82 -4.26 -20.37
CA LYS A 22 -11.97 -5.14 -20.57
C LYS A 22 -11.62 -6.33 -21.45
N ALA A 23 -10.87 -6.12 -22.53
CA ALA A 23 -10.35 -7.21 -23.35
C ALA A 23 -9.40 -8.11 -22.55
N PHE A 24 -8.57 -7.53 -21.69
CA PHE A 24 -7.72 -8.29 -20.80
C PHE A 24 -8.54 -9.20 -19.87
N ALA A 25 -9.51 -8.63 -19.16
CA ALA A 25 -10.37 -9.38 -18.24
C ALA A 25 -11.17 -10.49 -18.93
N ALA A 26 -11.76 -10.19 -20.10
CA ALA A 26 -12.52 -11.15 -20.87
C ALA A 26 -11.65 -12.35 -21.29
N ARG A 27 -10.44 -12.08 -21.79
CA ARG A 27 -9.52 -13.13 -22.25
C ARG A 27 -8.98 -13.97 -21.08
N MET A 28 -8.59 -13.37 -19.96
CA MET A 28 -8.17 -14.12 -18.76
C MET A 28 -9.31 -15.01 -18.23
N THR A 29 -10.54 -14.52 -18.24
CA THR A 29 -11.72 -15.29 -17.83
C THR A 29 -11.94 -16.49 -18.76
N MET A 30 -11.82 -16.28 -20.07
CA MET A 30 -11.94 -17.37 -21.07
C MET A 30 -10.87 -18.45 -20.92
N THR A 31 -9.66 -18.11 -20.46
CA THR A 31 -8.55 -19.05 -20.25
C THR A 31 -8.56 -19.70 -18.87
N GLY A 32 -9.55 -19.39 -18.02
CA GLY A 32 -9.81 -20.08 -16.76
C GLY A 32 -9.46 -19.30 -15.50
N SER A 33 -9.03 -18.04 -15.63
CA SER A 33 -8.78 -17.12 -14.51
C SER A 33 -9.87 -16.04 -14.49
N LYS A 34 -11.01 -16.35 -13.85
CA LYS A 34 -12.19 -15.47 -13.81
C LYS A 34 -11.86 -14.13 -13.13
N VAL A 35 -12.21 -13.04 -13.80
CA VAL A 35 -12.12 -11.68 -13.26
C VAL A 35 -13.49 -11.26 -12.76
N GLU A 36 -13.61 -10.96 -11.47
CA GLU A 36 -14.85 -10.49 -10.83
C GLU A 36 -15.06 -9.00 -11.06
N SER A 37 -14.02 -8.20 -10.85
CA SER A 37 -14.10 -6.75 -10.87
C SER A 37 -12.84 -6.13 -11.45
N ILE A 38 -13.02 -4.95 -12.03
CA ILE A 38 -11.94 -4.07 -12.49
C ILE A 38 -12.23 -2.72 -11.87
N GLU A 39 -11.31 -2.25 -11.04
CA GLU A 39 -11.37 -0.93 -10.42
C GLU A 39 -10.18 -0.11 -10.90
N ARG A 40 -10.37 1.19 -11.06
CA ARG A 40 -9.29 2.13 -11.33
C ARG A 40 -9.12 3.03 -10.15
N PHE A 41 -7.95 2.93 -9.52
CA PHE A 41 -7.68 3.71 -8.33
C PHE A 41 -7.57 5.18 -8.69
N GLY A 42 -8.39 6.04 -8.07
CA GLY A 42 -8.37 7.47 -8.34
C GLY A 42 -9.31 7.97 -9.42
N ASP A 43 -10.11 7.10 -10.04
CA ASP A 43 -11.23 7.55 -10.87
C ASP A 43 -12.21 8.42 -10.05
N ASP A 44 -12.24 8.24 -8.73
CA ASP A 44 -12.99 9.03 -7.77
C ASP A 44 -12.25 10.28 -7.24
N ILE A 45 -10.95 10.44 -7.55
CA ILE A 45 -10.13 11.56 -7.09
C ILE A 45 -9.74 12.47 -8.26
N SER A 46 -10.22 13.71 -8.24
CA SER A 46 -9.90 14.70 -9.28
C SER A 46 -9.91 16.11 -8.72
N GLY A 47 -9.18 17.03 -9.32
CA GLY A 47 -9.10 18.42 -8.84
C GLY A 47 -8.32 18.59 -7.53
N VAL A 48 -7.49 17.60 -7.18
CA VAL A 48 -6.58 17.66 -6.03
C VAL A 48 -5.16 17.98 -6.50
N TYR A 49 -4.55 18.99 -5.88
CA TYR A 49 -3.24 19.52 -6.24
C TYR A 49 -2.32 19.59 -5.03
N ILE A 50 -1.02 19.49 -5.28
CA ILE A 50 0.00 19.89 -4.32
C ILE A 50 -0.03 21.41 -4.23
N ALA A 51 -0.05 21.93 -3.01
CA ALA A 51 -0.21 23.35 -2.76
C ALA A 51 0.66 23.80 -1.59
N LYS A 52 1.08 25.06 -1.59
CA LYS A 52 1.93 25.65 -0.55
C LYS A 52 1.14 26.63 0.29
N ILE A 53 1.24 26.48 1.61
CA ILE A 53 0.67 27.46 2.54
C ILE A 53 1.54 28.73 2.48
N LEU A 54 0.96 29.84 2.05
CA LEU A 54 1.65 31.14 2.00
C LEU A 54 1.56 31.87 3.35
N SER A 55 0.36 31.90 3.94
CA SER A 55 0.12 32.58 5.21
C SER A 55 -0.94 31.83 6.04
N VAL A 56 -0.84 31.95 7.36
CA VAL A 56 -1.80 31.40 8.33
C VAL A 56 -2.17 32.52 9.30
N LYS A 57 -3.46 32.83 9.42
CA LYS A 57 -3.99 33.85 10.33
C LYS A 57 -5.13 33.25 11.16
N PRO A 58 -5.27 33.61 12.44
CA PRO A 58 -6.43 33.18 13.21
C PRO A 58 -7.72 33.74 12.60
N HIS A 59 -8.80 32.96 12.63
CA HIS A 59 -10.09 33.40 12.13
C HIS A 59 -10.73 34.41 13.11
N GLU A 60 -11.01 35.64 12.65
CA GLU A 60 -11.50 36.73 13.50
C GLU A 60 -12.76 36.38 14.32
N ASN A 61 -13.64 35.58 13.72
CA ASN A 61 -14.91 35.17 14.34
C ASN A 61 -14.94 33.70 14.83
N ALA A 62 -13.81 32.97 14.89
CA ALA A 62 -13.79 31.56 15.32
C ALA A 62 -12.47 31.14 15.98
N ASP A 63 -12.54 30.73 17.24
CA ASP A 63 -11.35 30.41 18.05
C ASP A 63 -10.58 29.16 17.59
N THR A 64 -11.24 28.23 16.90
CA THR A 64 -10.65 26.94 16.48
C THR A 64 -10.30 26.89 15.00
N LEU A 65 -10.49 27.99 14.26
CA LEU A 65 -10.27 28.03 12.81
C LEU A 65 -9.16 29.02 12.46
N SER A 66 -8.42 28.67 11.42
CA SER A 66 -7.45 29.55 10.77
C SER A 66 -7.89 29.85 9.35
N VAL A 67 -7.56 31.05 8.88
CA VAL A 67 -7.69 31.49 7.49
C VAL A 67 -6.30 31.44 6.86
N LEU A 68 -6.19 30.74 5.74
CA LEU A 68 -4.95 30.46 5.04
C LEU A 68 -5.01 30.97 3.62
N GLU A 69 -3.92 31.59 3.16
CA GLU A 69 -3.68 31.77 1.73
C GLU A 69 -2.82 30.62 1.23
N VAL A 70 -3.29 29.90 0.21
CA VAL A 70 -2.65 28.68 -0.27
C VAL A 70 -2.43 28.78 -1.78
N SER A 71 -1.17 28.65 -2.24
CA SER A 71 -0.82 28.65 -3.66
C SER A 71 -0.87 27.24 -4.23
N ALA A 72 -1.58 27.05 -5.34
CA ALA A 72 -1.47 25.85 -6.18
C ALA A 72 -0.78 26.16 -7.51
N GLY A 73 0.26 27.02 -7.48
CA GLY A 73 1.05 27.41 -8.64
C GLY A 73 0.18 28.07 -9.72
N ASP A 74 0.26 27.58 -10.95
CA ASP A 74 -0.50 28.10 -12.10
C ASP A 74 -2.03 27.97 -11.95
N LYS A 75 -2.53 27.24 -10.95
CA LYS A 75 -3.96 27.15 -10.64
C LYS A 75 -4.47 28.35 -9.83
N GLY A 76 -3.57 29.16 -9.28
CA GLY A 76 -3.87 30.36 -8.51
C GLY A 76 -3.67 30.21 -7.00
N VAL A 77 -4.03 31.27 -6.29
CA VAL A 77 -4.01 31.34 -4.82
C VAL A 77 -5.45 31.26 -4.31
N PHE A 78 -5.67 30.41 -3.32
CA PHE A 78 -6.97 30.10 -2.75
C PHE A 78 -7.02 30.54 -1.30
N ASN A 79 -8.15 31.12 -0.89
CA ASN A 79 -8.42 31.39 0.52
C ASN A 79 -9.07 30.16 1.15
N ILE A 80 -8.44 29.54 2.15
CA ILE A 80 -8.93 28.31 2.78
C ILE A 80 -9.16 28.53 4.26
N VAL A 81 -10.26 28.01 4.79
CA VAL A 81 -10.51 27.96 6.23
C VAL A 81 -10.27 26.52 6.71
N SER A 82 -9.37 26.34 7.68
CA SER A 82 -9.05 25.02 8.24
C SER A 82 -8.91 25.07 9.75
N GLY A 83 -9.32 23.99 10.42
CA GLY A 83 -9.14 23.77 11.85
C GLY A 83 -8.05 22.74 12.18
N ALA A 84 -7.26 22.32 11.19
CA ALA A 84 -6.21 21.33 11.42
C ALA A 84 -5.13 21.88 12.36
N PRO A 85 -4.52 21.03 13.21
CA PRO A 85 -3.54 21.46 14.21
C PRO A 85 -2.14 21.74 13.62
N ASN A 86 -1.85 21.21 12.43
CA ASN A 86 -0.52 21.18 11.81
C ASN A 86 -0.38 22.14 10.63
N LEU A 87 -0.92 23.35 10.77
CA LEU A 87 -0.92 24.39 9.74
C LEU A 87 0.32 25.28 9.85
N GLU A 88 1.28 25.12 8.94
CA GLU A 88 2.55 25.85 8.96
C GLU A 88 2.80 26.62 7.66
N PRO A 89 3.07 27.95 7.70
CA PRO A 89 3.51 28.69 6.53
C PRO A 89 4.75 28.07 5.87
N GLY A 90 4.74 27.98 4.56
CA GLY A 90 5.80 27.37 3.75
C GLY A 90 5.64 25.88 3.51
N ALA A 91 4.79 25.18 4.27
CA ALA A 91 4.57 23.74 4.10
C ALA A 91 3.84 23.42 2.79
N LEU A 92 4.24 22.33 2.14
CA LEU A 92 3.50 21.74 1.03
C LEU A 92 2.42 20.80 1.59
N CYS A 93 1.24 20.85 1.01
CA CYS A 93 0.05 20.10 1.42
C CYS A 93 -0.80 19.72 0.20
N LEU A 94 -1.94 19.08 0.44
CA LEU A 94 -2.90 18.72 -0.60
C LEU A 94 -4.11 19.65 -0.54
N LEU A 95 -4.40 20.32 -1.65
CA LEU A 95 -5.56 21.18 -1.83
C LEU A 95 -6.57 20.51 -2.76
N GLY A 96 -7.79 20.30 -2.27
CA GLY A 96 -8.95 20.03 -3.10
C GLY A 96 -9.64 21.34 -3.49
N ALA A 97 -9.55 21.72 -4.76
CA ALA A 97 -10.18 22.93 -5.28
C ALA A 97 -11.72 22.78 -5.38
N PRO A 98 -12.50 23.86 -5.53
CA PRO A 98 -13.93 23.75 -5.79
C PRO A 98 -14.22 22.90 -7.02
N GLY A 99 -15.15 21.95 -6.91
CA GLY A 99 -15.45 20.94 -7.92
C GLY A 99 -14.55 19.70 -7.87
N ALA A 100 -13.53 19.68 -7.01
CA ALA A 100 -12.70 18.49 -6.80
C ALA A 100 -13.54 17.33 -6.25
N LYS A 101 -13.23 16.12 -6.72
CA LYS A 101 -13.74 14.88 -6.16
C LYS A 101 -12.67 14.27 -5.27
N ILE A 102 -13.04 13.87 -4.07
CA ILE A 102 -12.16 13.21 -3.10
C ILE A 102 -12.72 11.84 -2.74
N GLY A 103 -11.99 11.08 -1.92
CA GLY A 103 -12.35 9.71 -1.57
C GLY A 103 -13.79 9.58 -1.08
N LYS A 104 -14.43 8.46 -1.40
CA LYS A 104 -15.87 8.20 -1.13
C LYS A 104 -16.84 9.03 -1.98
N GLY A 105 -16.37 9.66 -3.07
CA GLY A 105 -17.20 10.35 -4.05
C GLY A 105 -17.71 11.72 -3.62
N GLN A 106 -17.13 12.32 -2.58
CA GLN A 106 -17.49 13.65 -2.13
C GLN A 106 -16.99 14.71 -3.12
N VAL A 107 -17.86 15.65 -3.50
CA VAL A 107 -17.51 16.82 -4.31
C VAL A 107 -17.31 18.02 -3.40
N LEU A 108 -16.19 18.72 -3.56
CA LEU A 108 -15.88 19.92 -2.79
C LEU A 108 -16.53 21.15 -3.40
N GLU A 109 -16.99 22.05 -2.54
CA GLU A 109 -17.65 23.30 -2.91
C GLU A 109 -17.04 24.44 -2.10
N ALA A 110 -17.12 25.66 -2.63
CA ALA A 110 -16.77 26.84 -1.85
C ALA A 110 -17.84 27.06 -0.76
N LYS A 111 -17.41 27.21 0.50
CA LYS A 111 -18.31 27.36 1.65
C LYS A 111 -17.90 28.56 2.50
N SER A 112 -18.89 29.31 2.98
CA SER A 112 -18.64 30.41 3.91
C SER A 112 -18.64 29.89 5.35
N PHE A 113 -17.55 30.18 6.06
CA PHE A 113 -17.40 29.90 7.49
C PHE A 113 -17.40 31.24 8.22
N ARG A 114 -18.48 31.55 8.95
CA ARG A 114 -18.62 32.77 9.76
C ARG A 114 -18.18 34.06 9.04
N GLY A 115 -18.59 34.19 7.77
CA GLY A 115 -18.35 35.37 6.94
C GLY A 115 -17.10 35.31 6.04
N VAL A 116 -16.20 34.33 6.26
CA VAL A 116 -15.02 34.12 5.40
C VAL A 116 -15.31 33.00 4.40
N LEU A 117 -15.05 33.25 3.11
CA LEU A 117 -15.21 32.24 2.06
C LEU A 117 -14.00 31.30 2.02
N SER A 118 -14.24 30.00 2.14
CA SER A 118 -13.24 28.93 1.91
C SER A 118 -13.41 28.37 0.51
N GLU A 119 -12.40 28.53 -0.33
CA GLU A 119 -12.36 28.14 -1.74
C GLU A 119 -11.80 26.72 -1.89
N GLY A 120 -12.44 25.75 -1.23
CA GLY A 120 -12.01 24.36 -1.20
C GLY A 120 -11.60 23.91 0.21
N MET A 121 -10.75 22.88 0.26
CA MET A 121 -10.36 22.18 1.48
C MET A 121 -8.92 21.67 1.40
N LEU A 122 -8.17 21.79 2.49
CA LEU A 122 -6.90 21.09 2.65
C LEU A 122 -7.17 19.65 3.11
N LEU A 123 -6.54 18.67 2.48
CA LEU A 123 -6.89 17.26 2.63
C LEU A 123 -5.94 16.51 3.56
N SER A 124 -6.52 15.68 4.41
CA SER A 124 -5.90 14.60 5.16
C SER A 124 -5.80 13.32 4.32
N ALA A 125 -5.03 12.33 4.80
CA ALA A 125 -5.00 11.01 4.15
C ALA A 125 -6.39 10.35 4.16
N ALA A 126 -7.13 10.46 5.28
CA ALA A 126 -8.43 9.82 5.45
C ALA A 126 -9.50 10.35 4.49
N GLU A 127 -9.46 11.64 4.16
CA GLU A 127 -10.35 12.28 3.17
C GLU A 127 -10.07 11.80 1.74
N LEU A 128 -8.85 11.34 1.47
CA LEU A 128 -8.49 10.69 0.21
C LEU A 128 -8.79 9.19 0.20
N GLY A 129 -9.37 8.65 1.28
CA GLY A 129 -9.56 7.21 1.44
C GLY A 129 -8.28 6.44 1.73
N LEU A 130 -7.21 7.14 2.12
CA LEU A 130 -5.89 6.59 2.41
C LEU A 130 -5.62 6.58 3.92
N SER A 131 -4.81 5.63 4.35
CA SER A 131 -4.32 5.50 5.72
C SER A 131 -2.94 6.15 5.89
N SER A 132 -2.54 6.35 7.15
CA SER A 132 -1.20 6.80 7.50
C SER A 132 -0.09 5.84 7.09
N HIS A 133 -0.42 4.58 6.77
CA HIS A 133 0.55 3.62 6.26
C HIS A 133 0.77 3.79 4.75
N GLU A 134 -0.25 4.14 3.97
CA GLU A 134 -0.08 4.47 2.54
C GLU A 134 0.63 5.82 2.35
N LEU A 135 0.25 6.81 3.18
CA LEU A 135 0.85 8.14 3.23
C LEU A 135 1.54 8.39 4.58
N PRO A 136 2.76 7.86 4.82
CA PRO A 136 3.47 8.07 6.07
C PRO A 136 3.83 9.52 6.30
N GLY A 137 3.73 9.92 7.57
CA GLY A 137 3.77 11.32 7.97
C GLY A 137 2.40 11.97 8.01
N ALA A 138 1.32 11.27 7.61
CA ALA A 138 -0.04 11.74 7.84
C ALA A 138 -0.31 11.91 9.34
N HIS A 139 -0.82 13.08 9.69
CA HIS A 139 -1.28 13.38 11.04
C HIS A 139 -2.69 12.80 11.23
N PRO A 140 -3.01 12.11 12.35
CA PRO A 140 -4.33 11.50 12.56
C PRO A 140 -5.48 12.48 12.44
N ASP A 141 -5.30 13.67 13.01
CA ASP A 141 -6.31 14.73 13.06
C ASP A 141 -5.95 15.96 12.21
N GLY A 142 -5.03 15.81 11.25
CA GLY A 142 -4.44 16.93 10.52
C GLY A 142 -4.35 16.74 9.02
N ILE A 143 -3.97 17.80 8.33
CA ILE A 143 -3.77 17.76 6.87
C ILE A 143 -2.53 16.95 6.53
N TYR A 144 -2.47 16.41 5.32
CA TYR A 144 -1.27 15.74 4.84
C TYR A 144 -0.21 16.76 4.43
N ILE A 145 0.94 16.73 5.11
CA ILE A 145 2.10 17.54 4.77
C ILE A 145 3.00 16.75 3.83
N VAL A 146 3.19 17.29 2.62
CA VAL A 146 4.04 16.70 1.58
C VAL A 146 5.50 17.01 1.91
N LYS A 147 6.29 15.97 2.15
CA LYS A 147 7.73 16.07 2.47
C LYS A 147 8.67 15.72 1.32
N ASP A 148 8.12 15.34 0.17
CA ASP A 148 8.93 15.00 -1.01
C ASP A 148 9.46 16.29 -1.66
N GLU A 149 10.78 16.47 -1.62
CA GLU A 149 11.47 17.66 -2.15
C GLU A 149 11.41 17.77 -3.67
N ASN A 150 11.07 16.68 -4.38
CA ASN A 150 10.90 16.71 -5.83
C ASN A 150 9.54 17.25 -6.27
N LEU A 151 8.64 17.48 -5.32
CA LEU A 151 7.29 17.96 -5.58
C LEU A 151 7.17 19.45 -5.31
N SER A 152 6.38 20.13 -6.14
CA SER A 152 6.12 21.57 -6.02
C SER A 152 4.64 21.87 -6.09
N GLU A 153 4.25 23.07 -5.66
CA GLU A 153 2.88 23.56 -5.83
C GLU A 153 2.43 23.52 -7.29
N GLY A 154 1.14 23.23 -7.51
CA GLY A 154 0.50 23.11 -8.82
C GLY A 154 0.61 21.74 -9.47
N MET A 155 1.49 20.85 -8.98
CA MET A 155 1.51 19.46 -9.44
C MET A 155 0.21 18.74 -9.05
N PRO A 156 -0.30 17.82 -9.89
CA PRO A 156 -1.48 17.03 -9.54
C PRO A 156 -1.17 16.04 -8.42
N PHE A 157 -2.20 15.61 -7.69
CA PHE A 157 -2.06 14.54 -6.69
C PHE A 157 -1.41 13.26 -7.25
N SER A 158 -1.60 12.97 -8.55
CA SER A 158 -0.98 11.83 -9.24
C SER A 158 0.56 11.87 -9.28
N ALA A 159 1.18 13.02 -9.04
CA ALA A 159 2.63 13.12 -8.88
C ALA A 159 3.10 12.54 -7.53
N LEU A 160 2.26 12.65 -6.49
CA LEU A 160 2.54 12.12 -5.17
C LEU A 160 2.22 10.63 -5.05
N PHE A 161 1.12 10.17 -5.65
CA PHE A 161 0.64 8.79 -5.58
C PHE A 161 0.10 8.38 -6.95
N ASP A 162 0.58 7.28 -7.52
CA ASP A 162 0.24 6.94 -8.89
C ASP A 162 -1.22 6.46 -9.03
N MET A 163 -2.10 7.33 -9.53
CA MET A 163 -3.53 7.05 -9.72
C MET A 163 -3.87 6.40 -11.06
N SER A 164 -2.89 5.93 -11.84
CA SER A 164 -3.15 5.44 -13.20
C SER A 164 -3.13 3.92 -13.33
N ASP A 165 -3.26 3.20 -12.21
CA ASP A 165 -3.27 1.74 -12.21
C ASP A 165 -4.70 1.17 -12.21
N SER A 166 -4.85 0.05 -12.91
CA SER A 166 -6.07 -0.75 -12.91
C SER A 166 -5.86 -1.93 -11.98
N VAL A 167 -6.79 -2.11 -11.04
CA VAL A 167 -6.80 -3.20 -10.06
C VAL A 167 -7.83 -4.22 -10.50
N PHE A 168 -7.42 -5.48 -10.55
CA PHE A 168 -8.25 -6.60 -10.99
C PHE A 168 -8.45 -7.58 -9.84
N GLU A 169 -9.70 -7.94 -9.59
CA GLU A 169 -10.04 -9.01 -8.64
C GLU A 169 -10.30 -10.31 -9.40
N PHE A 170 -9.51 -11.33 -9.10
CA PHE A 170 -9.64 -12.67 -9.67
C PHE A 170 -10.28 -13.64 -8.68
N GLU A 171 -11.27 -14.42 -9.15
CA GLU A 171 -11.78 -15.58 -8.44
C GLU A 171 -10.92 -16.81 -8.79
N ILE A 172 -9.99 -17.15 -7.89
CA ILE A 172 -9.06 -18.28 -8.11
C ILE A 172 -9.69 -19.57 -7.58
N THR A 173 -9.82 -20.56 -8.45
CA THR A 173 -10.37 -21.86 -8.10
C THR A 173 -9.34 -22.71 -7.32
N PRO A 174 -9.79 -23.63 -6.43
CA PRO A 174 -8.88 -24.40 -5.57
C PRO A 174 -7.86 -25.28 -6.30
N ASN A 175 -8.12 -25.64 -7.56
CA ASN A 175 -7.20 -26.41 -8.39
C ASN A 175 -6.07 -25.58 -9.01
N ARG A 176 -6.06 -24.25 -8.82
CA ARG A 176 -5.02 -23.32 -9.34
C ARG A 176 -4.33 -22.53 -8.22
N PRO A 177 -3.75 -23.20 -7.20
CA PRO A 177 -3.04 -22.49 -6.13
C PRO A 177 -1.82 -21.71 -6.66
N ASP A 178 -1.29 -22.08 -7.83
CA ASP A 178 -0.23 -21.37 -8.51
C ASP A 178 -0.64 -19.93 -8.89
N CYS A 179 -1.91 -19.69 -9.18
CA CYS A 179 -2.48 -18.38 -9.51
C CYS A 179 -2.79 -17.52 -8.28
N LEU A 180 -2.44 -17.95 -7.06
CA LEU A 180 -2.48 -17.11 -5.85
C LEU A 180 -1.22 -16.24 -5.73
N SER A 181 -0.63 -15.82 -6.86
CA SER A 181 0.57 -15.01 -6.93
C SER A 181 0.65 -14.18 -8.21
N TYR A 182 1.39 -13.07 -8.18
CA TYR A 182 1.66 -12.26 -9.38
C TYR A 182 2.39 -13.07 -10.44
N ILE A 183 3.42 -13.84 -10.07
CA ILE A 183 4.15 -14.67 -11.03
C ILE A 183 3.25 -15.74 -11.65
N GLY A 184 2.33 -16.32 -10.87
CA GLY A 184 1.32 -17.26 -11.36
C GLY A 184 0.40 -16.64 -12.40
N LEU A 185 -0.23 -15.51 -12.06
CA LEU A 185 -1.12 -14.80 -12.98
C LEU A 185 -0.38 -14.20 -14.17
N ALA A 186 0.88 -13.77 -14.00
CA ALA A 186 1.73 -13.32 -15.10
C ALA A 186 2.01 -14.47 -16.08
N ARG A 187 2.24 -15.69 -15.58
CA ARG A 187 2.40 -16.87 -16.43
C ARG A 187 1.14 -17.17 -17.24
N GLU A 188 -0.03 -17.08 -16.62
CA GLU A 188 -1.31 -17.24 -17.32
C GLU A 188 -1.53 -16.14 -18.37
N ALA A 189 -1.20 -14.90 -18.04
CA ALA A 189 -1.30 -13.78 -18.97
C ALA A 189 -0.32 -13.94 -20.14
N ALA A 190 0.93 -14.33 -19.87
CA ALA A 190 1.92 -14.62 -20.90
C ALA A 190 1.41 -15.67 -21.91
N ALA A 191 0.85 -16.77 -21.41
CA ALA A 191 0.24 -17.80 -22.26
C ALA A 191 -1.02 -17.31 -23.01
N SER A 192 -1.85 -16.49 -22.36
CA SER A 192 -3.14 -16.04 -22.91
C SER A 192 -3.00 -14.99 -24.02
N PHE A 193 -1.95 -14.17 -23.95
CA PHE A 193 -1.69 -13.03 -24.85
C PHE A 193 -0.40 -13.18 -25.65
N GLU A 194 0.22 -14.35 -25.64
CA GLU A 194 1.44 -14.65 -26.40
C GLU A 194 2.57 -13.63 -26.10
N ARG A 195 2.82 -13.42 -24.81
CA ARG A 195 3.93 -12.58 -24.31
C ARG A 195 5.04 -13.43 -23.71
N GLU A 196 6.25 -12.89 -23.68
CA GLU A 196 7.35 -13.48 -22.93
C GLU A 196 7.19 -13.18 -21.44
N LEU A 197 7.39 -14.21 -20.60
CA LEU A 197 7.39 -14.06 -19.14
C LEU A 197 8.81 -13.77 -18.65
N ILE A 198 9.01 -12.59 -18.10
CA ILE A 198 10.28 -12.12 -17.54
C ILE A 198 10.23 -12.19 -16.01
N ILE A 199 10.99 -13.12 -15.44
CA ILE A 199 11.15 -13.22 -13.98
C ILE A 199 12.61 -12.92 -13.64
N ALA A 200 12.84 -11.82 -12.94
CA ALA A 200 14.17 -11.50 -12.45
C ALA A 200 14.62 -12.57 -11.44
N GLN A 201 15.78 -13.18 -11.68
CA GLN A 201 16.40 -14.07 -10.71
C GLN A 201 16.95 -13.24 -9.55
N PRO A 202 16.64 -13.59 -8.29
CA PRO A 202 17.28 -12.97 -7.14
C PRO A 202 18.80 -13.11 -7.28
N LYS A 203 19.54 -12.01 -7.14
CA LYS A 203 21.00 -12.07 -7.09
C LYS A 203 21.43 -12.72 -5.79
N ASP A 204 22.42 -13.61 -5.86
CA ASP A 204 23.06 -14.16 -4.66
C ASP A 204 23.55 -13.00 -3.79
N ARG A 205 23.02 -12.91 -2.57
CA ARG A 205 23.59 -12.06 -1.52
C ARG A 205 24.44 -12.94 -0.63
N PRO A 206 25.65 -12.49 -0.24
CA PRO A 206 26.42 -13.22 0.75
C PRO A 206 25.58 -13.38 2.01
N LEU A 207 25.45 -14.61 2.49
CA LEU A 207 24.90 -14.90 3.80
C LEU A 207 25.73 -14.14 4.85
N ALA A 208 25.11 -13.78 5.97
CA ALA A 208 25.82 -13.13 7.07
C ALA A 208 27.09 -13.92 7.40
N GLY A 209 28.21 -13.21 7.63
CA GLY A 209 29.55 -13.82 7.70
C GLY A 209 29.66 -14.98 8.70
N GLU A 210 30.73 -15.79 8.53
CA GLU A 210 30.98 -17.11 9.15
C GLU A 210 30.76 -17.22 10.68
N ASN A 211 30.64 -16.10 11.40
CA ASN A 211 30.43 -16.04 12.86
C ASN A 211 28.98 -15.70 13.27
N THR A 212 27.99 -15.87 12.38
CA THR A 212 26.59 -15.62 12.71
C THR A 212 25.95 -16.87 13.33
N VAL A 213 25.70 -16.84 14.64
CA VAL A 213 24.88 -17.87 15.31
C VAL A 213 23.44 -17.72 14.81
N LEU A 214 22.96 -18.72 14.08
CA LEU A 214 21.56 -18.88 13.71
C LEU A 214 20.84 -19.70 14.78
N PRO A 215 19.54 -19.48 15.03
CA PRO A 215 18.75 -20.40 15.86
C PRO A 215 18.82 -21.80 15.27
N SER A 216 18.94 -22.81 16.13
CA SER A 216 18.72 -24.20 15.69
C SER A 216 17.28 -24.35 15.22
N ILE A 217 17.07 -25.10 14.15
CA ILE A 217 15.75 -25.41 13.61
C ILE A 217 15.59 -26.92 13.61
N THR A 218 14.57 -27.41 14.29
CA THR A 218 14.22 -28.84 14.36
C THR A 218 12.81 -29.03 13.82
N ILE A 219 12.64 -30.01 12.93
CA ILE A 219 11.33 -30.44 12.43
C ILE A 219 11.06 -31.82 13.02
N GLU A 220 10.09 -31.94 13.91
CA GLU A 220 9.77 -33.22 14.57
C GLU A 220 8.99 -34.17 13.66
N ASP A 221 8.08 -33.64 12.83
CA ASP A 221 7.36 -34.42 11.83
C ASP A 221 7.58 -33.89 10.40
N PRO A 222 8.57 -34.44 9.67
CA PRO A 222 8.84 -34.06 8.29
C PRO A 222 7.72 -34.40 7.29
N LYS A 223 6.72 -35.21 7.65
CA LYS A 223 5.57 -35.49 6.77
C LYS A 223 4.61 -34.31 6.72
N LEU A 224 4.50 -33.56 7.82
CA LEU A 224 3.66 -32.37 7.93
C LEU A 224 4.40 -31.09 7.51
N CYS A 225 5.71 -31.04 7.75
CA CYS A 225 6.55 -29.92 7.31
C CYS A 225 7.71 -30.45 6.45
N LEU A 226 7.52 -30.45 5.13
CA LEU A 226 8.52 -30.94 4.18
C LEU A 226 9.79 -30.08 4.14
N ARG A 227 9.68 -28.79 4.49
CA ARG A 227 10.79 -27.83 4.47
C ARG A 227 10.52 -26.66 5.40
N TYR A 228 11.51 -26.32 6.21
CA TYR A 228 11.57 -25.07 6.97
C TYR A 228 12.92 -24.39 6.68
N MET A 229 12.89 -23.13 6.26
CA MET A 229 14.10 -22.35 5.99
C MET A 229 14.09 -21.11 6.89
N GLY A 230 15.18 -20.92 7.64
CA GLY A 230 15.41 -19.72 8.43
C GLY A 230 16.52 -18.87 7.84
N GLY A 231 16.31 -17.55 7.83
CA GLY A 231 17.35 -16.56 7.54
C GLY A 231 17.35 -15.51 8.64
N MET A 232 18.53 -15.02 9.02
CA MET A 232 18.68 -13.96 10.02
C MET A 232 19.19 -12.69 9.36
N VAL A 233 18.50 -11.58 9.62
CA VAL A 233 18.95 -10.24 9.26
C VAL A 233 19.16 -9.45 10.54
N LYS A 234 20.37 -8.95 10.76
CA LYS A 234 20.74 -8.18 11.95
C LYS A 234 20.71 -6.68 11.68
N ASN A 235 20.60 -5.90 12.76
CA ASN A 235 20.65 -4.44 12.75
C ASN A 235 19.59 -3.81 11.83
N VAL A 236 18.40 -4.41 11.82
CA VAL A 236 17.28 -3.86 11.03
C VAL A 236 16.60 -2.76 11.84
N LYS A 237 16.42 -1.61 11.20
CA LYS A 237 15.60 -0.52 11.73
C LYS A 237 14.17 -0.72 11.25
N ILE A 238 13.22 -0.80 12.18
CA ILE A 238 11.79 -0.85 11.84
C ILE A 238 11.34 0.56 11.47
N GLU A 239 10.87 0.73 10.24
CA GLU A 239 10.40 2.00 9.71
C GLU A 239 9.39 1.79 8.57
N PRO A 240 8.69 2.83 8.11
CA PRO A 240 7.80 2.71 6.96
C PRO A 240 8.55 2.20 5.71
N SER A 241 7.90 1.28 4.99
CA SER A 241 8.42 0.75 3.72
C SER A 241 8.65 1.84 2.68
N PRO A 242 9.55 1.64 1.70
CA PRO A 242 9.70 2.57 0.58
C PRO A 242 8.40 2.70 -0.24
N LYS A 243 8.18 3.86 -0.87
CA LYS A 243 6.94 4.19 -1.60
C LYS A 243 6.48 3.08 -2.56
N TRP A 244 7.38 2.60 -3.41
CA TRP A 244 7.07 1.56 -4.42
C TRP A 244 6.52 0.26 -3.80
N LEU A 245 7.00 -0.11 -2.61
CA LEU A 245 6.57 -1.32 -1.91
C LEU A 245 5.17 -1.12 -1.34
N ARG A 246 4.93 0.04 -0.73
CA ARG A 246 3.62 0.40 -0.17
C ARG A 246 2.55 0.49 -1.24
N GLU A 247 2.85 1.10 -2.38
CA GLU A 247 1.94 1.20 -3.53
C GLU A 247 1.56 -0.19 -4.06
N ARG A 248 2.55 -1.07 -4.28
CA ARG A 248 2.28 -2.44 -4.74
C ARG A 248 1.40 -3.24 -3.78
N LEU A 249 1.63 -3.12 -2.48
CA LEU A 249 0.78 -3.75 -1.46
C LEU A 249 -0.64 -3.17 -1.47
N HIS A 250 -0.75 -1.85 -1.50
CA HIS A 250 -2.04 -1.14 -1.54
C HIS A 250 -2.88 -1.59 -2.73
N PHE A 251 -2.33 -1.55 -3.95
CA PHE A 251 -3.03 -1.99 -5.17
C PHE A 251 -3.32 -3.51 -5.21
N SER A 252 -2.78 -4.27 -4.27
CA SER A 252 -3.08 -5.70 -4.09
C SER A 252 -4.05 -5.95 -2.93
N GLY A 253 -4.67 -4.90 -2.38
CA GLY A 253 -5.60 -4.99 -1.25
C GLY A 253 -4.95 -5.25 0.11
N VAL A 254 -3.62 -5.07 0.22
CA VAL A 254 -2.87 -5.28 1.46
C VAL A 254 -2.44 -3.94 2.04
N ARG A 255 -2.93 -3.63 3.25
CA ARG A 255 -2.52 -2.43 3.97
C ARG A 255 -1.04 -2.55 4.39
N PRO A 256 -0.16 -1.62 4.00
CA PRO A 256 1.22 -1.59 4.49
C PRO A 256 1.26 -1.38 6.02
N ILE A 257 2.33 -1.80 6.68
CA ILE A 257 2.53 -1.70 8.12
C ILE A 257 3.92 -1.15 8.41
N ASN A 258 4.96 -1.92 8.09
CA ASN A 258 6.37 -1.55 8.23
C ASN A 258 7.24 -2.40 7.30
N ASN A 259 8.49 -1.98 7.10
CA ASN A 259 9.46 -2.62 6.20
C ASN A 259 9.69 -4.12 6.41
N ILE A 260 9.44 -4.69 7.59
CA ILE A 260 9.57 -6.12 7.86
C ILE A 260 8.32 -6.90 7.47
N VAL A 261 7.15 -6.44 7.91
CA VAL A 261 5.88 -7.14 7.59
C VAL A 261 5.58 -7.00 6.09
N ASP A 262 5.82 -5.81 5.55
CA ASP A 262 5.51 -5.48 4.16
C ASP A 262 6.34 -6.30 3.18
N ILE A 263 7.62 -6.54 3.46
CA ILE A 263 8.45 -7.38 2.57
C ILE A 263 7.98 -8.83 2.58
N THR A 264 7.50 -9.34 3.73
CA THR A 264 6.94 -10.70 3.79
C THR A 264 5.64 -10.84 3.01
N ASN A 265 4.74 -9.86 3.14
CA ASN A 265 3.50 -9.79 2.35
C ASN A 265 3.79 -9.62 0.86
N TYR A 266 4.79 -8.82 0.51
CA TYR A 266 5.17 -8.59 -0.87
C TYR A 266 5.67 -9.86 -1.55
N VAL A 267 6.56 -10.63 -0.91
CA VAL A 267 7.04 -11.91 -1.44
C VAL A 267 5.91 -12.95 -1.49
N MET A 268 5.00 -12.94 -0.51
CA MET A 268 3.80 -13.76 -0.56
C MET A 268 2.95 -13.46 -1.79
N LEU A 269 2.69 -12.19 -2.09
CA LEU A 269 1.96 -11.80 -3.28
C LEU A 269 2.74 -12.09 -4.57
N GLU A 270 4.05 -11.84 -4.59
CA GLU A 270 4.91 -12.00 -5.76
C GLU A 270 5.06 -13.46 -6.18
N TYR A 271 5.46 -14.32 -5.24
CA TYR A 271 5.84 -15.71 -5.46
C TYR A 271 4.77 -16.73 -5.02
N GLY A 272 3.73 -16.31 -4.31
CA GLY A 272 2.77 -17.24 -3.70
C GLY A 272 3.32 -17.96 -2.47
N GLN A 273 4.39 -17.44 -1.88
CA GLN A 273 5.08 -18.04 -0.74
C GLN A 273 4.85 -17.20 0.53
N PRO A 274 3.94 -17.61 1.42
CA PRO A 274 3.81 -16.99 2.73
C PRO A 274 5.14 -17.05 3.49
N MET A 275 5.49 -15.94 4.13
CA MET A 275 6.67 -15.83 4.98
C MET A 275 6.28 -15.20 6.31
N HIS A 276 7.12 -15.43 7.31
CA HIS A 276 6.95 -14.83 8.62
C HIS A 276 8.30 -14.35 9.16
N ALA A 277 8.27 -13.27 9.96
CA ALA A 277 9.45 -12.72 10.61
C ALA A 277 9.27 -12.81 12.12
N PHE A 278 10.23 -13.44 12.80
CA PHE A 278 10.29 -13.51 14.25
C PHE A 278 11.30 -12.50 14.78
N ASP A 279 11.01 -11.87 15.91
CA ASP A 279 12.02 -11.14 16.68
C ASP A 279 12.93 -12.14 17.38
N PHE A 280 14.17 -12.26 16.89
CA PHE A 280 15.15 -13.18 17.45
C PHE A 280 15.41 -12.95 18.94
N GLY A 281 15.26 -11.72 19.45
CA GLY A 281 15.43 -11.41 20.88
C GLY A 281 14.36 -12.04 21.78
N THR A 282 13.27 -12.54 21.20
CA THR A 282 12.18 -13.21 21.93
C THR A 282 12.21 -14.73 21.81
N ILE A 283 13.15 -15.29 21.03
CA ILE A 283 13.31 -16.73 20.85
C ILE A 283 14.26 -17.27 21.93
N ASP A 284 13.77 -18.19 22.75
CA ASP A 284 14.60 -18.94 23.69
C ASP A 284 15.06 -20.26 23.08
N GLY A 285 16.38 -20.50 23.08
CA GLY A 285 17.01 -21.67 22.47
C GLY A 285 16.96 -21.67 20.94
N GLY A 286 15.87 -22.21 20.37
CA GLY A 286 15.72 -22.47 18.94
C GLY A 286 14.27 -22.67 18.50
N ILE A 287 14.08 -22.96 17.23
CA ILE A 287 12.76 -23.19 16.64
C ILE A 287 12.52 -24.70 16.52
N THR A 288 11.47 -25.18 17.19
CA THR A 288 10.99 -26.56 17.04
C THR A 288 9.63 -26.55 16.38
N VAL A 289 9.54 -27.09 15.17
CA VAL A 289 8.29 -27.31 14.44
C VAL A 289 7.72 -28.65 14.85
N ARG A 290 6.64 -28.62 15.63
CA ARG A 290 5.99 -29.81 16.20
C ARG A 290 4.48 -29.67 16.24
N LEU A 291 3.79 -30.79 16.45
CA LEU A 291 2.37 -30.78 16.77
C LEU A 291 2.10 -30.14 18.14
N PRO A 292 0.91 -29.54 18.33
CA PRO A 292 0.45 -29.06 19.62
C PRO A 292 0.35 -30.20 20.64
N ARG A 293 0.49 -29.87 21.92
CA ARG A 293 0.21 -30.79 23.04
C ARG A 293 -1.23 -30.59 23.50
N GLU A 294 -1.80 -31.63 24.12
CA GLU A 294 -3.14 -31.56 24.70
C GLU A 294 -3.25 -30.38 25.69
N GLY A 295 -4.27 -29.54 25.50
CA GLY A 295 -4.50 -28.34 26.32
C GLY A 295 -3.53 -27.17 26.06
N GLU A 296 -2.74 -27.21 24.98
CA GLU A 296 -1.86 -26.10 24.61
C GLU A 296 -2.64 -24.93 24.02
N THR A 297 -2.20 -23.71 24.37
CA THR A 297 -2.81 -22.46 23.91
C THR A 297 -1.77 -21.55 23.27
N ILE A 298 -2.16 -20.75 22.27
CA ILE A 298 -1.33 -19.69 21.70
C ILE A 298 -2.06 -18.35 21.75
N THR A 299 -1.31 -17.28 22.05
CA THR A 299 -1.81 -15.92 21.86
C THR A 299 -1.40 -15.46 20.46
N SER A 300 -2.37 -15.21 19.58
CA SER A 300 -2.09 -14.70 18.24
C SER A 300 -1.77 -13.21 18.24
N LEU A 301 -1.29 -12.69 17.10
CA LEU A 301 -0.88 -11.28 16.94
C LEU A 301 -2.00 -10.27 17.20
N ASP A 302 -3.26 -10.70 17.13
CA ASP A 302 -4.44 -9.91 17.48
C ASP A 302 -4.69 -9.84 19.01
N GLY A 303 -3.84 -10.48 19.82
CA GLY A 303 -3.94 -10.54 21.28
C GLY A 303 -4.92 -11.58 21.81
N ASN A 304 -5.59 -12.33 20.93
CA ASN A 304 -6.55 -13.34 21.32
C ASN A 304 -5.85 -14.65 21.71
N VAL A 305 -6.25 -15.22 22.85
CA VAL A 305 -5.84 -16.56 23.26
C VAL A 305 -6.68 -17.59 22.50
N ARG A 306 -6.03 -18.58 21.91
CA ARG A 306 -6.64 -19.65 21.12
C ARG A 306 -6.21 -21.00 21.67
N ASP A 307 -7.19 -21.84 21.94
CA ASP A 307 -6.97 -23.27 22.19
C ASP A 307 -6.54 -23.92 20.88
N ILE A 308 -5.49 -24.75 20.92
CA ILE A 308 -5.01 -25.47 19.75
C ILE A 308 -5.38 -26.94 19.90
N ASP A 309 -6.06 -27.46 18.89
CA ASP A 309 -6.36 -28.89 18.85
C ASP A 309 -5.07 -29.69 18.66
N SER A 310 -5.01 -30.88 19.27
CA SER A 310 -3.86 -31.78 19.14
C SER A 310 -3.89 -32.61 17.85
N ASP A 311 -5.00 -32.55 17.10
CA ASP A 311 -5.28 -33.30 15.87
C ASP A 311 -4.98 -32.51 14.58
#